data_AF-B8F0C8-F1
#
_entry.id   AF-B8F0C8-F1
#
_cell.length_a   1.000
_cell.length_b   1.000
_cell.length_c   1.000
_cell.angle_alpha   90.00
_cell.angle_beta   90.00
_cell.angle_gamma   90.00
#
_symmetry.space_group_name_H-M   'P 1'
#
loop_
_entity.id
_entity.type
_entity.pdbx_description
1 polymer ?
#
loop_
_entity_poly.entity_id
_entity_poly.type
_entity_poly.pdbx_seq_one_letter_code
_entity_poly.pdbx_strand_id
1 'polypeptide(L)'
;MRVKVIELMVAGVRRPREACLADPGITGTLSIGDIPIGTAEKRPLHAAQLWERWGTSAKRGLLPPLFDVQVLRITPRGLLLRGFQVDSRSPEAIAQHAQEWWAVPVDKPGGA
;
A
#
# COMPACT_ATOMS: atom_id res chain seq x y z
N MET A 1 -4.63 -5.00 9.52
CA MET A 1 -6.07 -4.74 9.24
C MET A 1 -6.43 -5.32 7.88
N ARG A 2 -7.54 -6.03 7.70
CA ARG A 2 -7.96 -6.48 6.36
C ARG A 2 -8.63 -5.31 5.64
N VAL A 3 -8.20 -5.01 4.42
CA VAL A 3 -8.70 -3.88 3.63
C VAL A 3 -8.78 -4.25 2.15
N LYS A 4 -9.54 -3.45 1.41
CA LYS A 4 -9.51 -3.33 -0.03
C LYS A 4 -8.78 -2.03 -0.39
N VAL A 5 -7.66 -2.13 -1.10
CA VAL A 5 -6.87 -0.99 -1.54
C VAL A 5 -7.19 -0.63 -2.98
N ILE A 6 -7.44 0.65 -3.24
CA ILE A 6 -7.50 1.22 -4.58
C ILE A 6 -6.31 2.17 -4.72
N GLU A 7 -5.43 1.91 -5.68
CA GLU A 7 -4.33 2.82 -6.00
C GLU A 7 -4.88 4.03 -6.74
N LEU A 8 -4.68 5.23 -6.22
CA LEU A 8 -5.19 6.46 -6.82
C LEU A 8 -4.17 7.09 -7.79
N MET A 9 -2.96 6.54 -7.83
CA MET A 9 -1.86 7.01 -8.66
C MET A 9 -1.16 5.80 -9.30
N VAL A 10 -0.49 6.02 -10.44
CA VAL A 10 0.37 5.05 -11.13
C VAL A 10 1.61 5.79 -11.62
N ALA A 11 2.79 5.30 -11.27
CA ALA A 11 4.09 5.94 -11.56
C ALA A 11 4.10 7.48 -11.30
N GLY A 12 3.51 7.92 -10.18
CA GLY A 12 3.49 9.34 -9.82
C GLY A 12 2.39 10.17 -10.49
N VAL A 13 1.58 9.58 -11.36
CA VAL A 13 0.49 10.25 -12.07
C VAL A 13 -0.85 9.90 -11.46
N ARG A 14 -1.68 10.92 -11.20
CA ARG A 14 -3.04 10.75 -10.68
C ARG A 14 -3.91 10.01 -11.70
N ARG A 15 -4.59 8.95 -11.26
CA ARG A 15 -5.58 8.26 -12.09
C ARG A 15 -6.87 9.08 -12.21
N PRO A 16 -7.59 9.02 -13.35
CA PRO A 16 -8.91 9.61 -13.49
C PRO A 16 -9.89 9.06 -12.44
N ARG A 17 -10.77 9.94 -11.93
CA ARG A 17 -11.73 9.59 -10.87
C ARG A 17 -12.60 8.39 -11.22
N GLU A 18 -13.13 8.35 -12.44
CA GLU A 18 -14.01 7.28 -12.93
C GLU A 18 -13.29 5.93 -12.92
N ALA A 19 -12.03 5.91 -13.35
CA ALA A 19 -11.20 4.69 -13.32
C ALA A 19 -10.97 4.19 -11.89
N CYS A 20 -10.76 5.09 -10.92
CA CYS A 20 -10.62 4.70 -9.51
C CYS A 20 -11.92 4.18 -8.90
N LEU A 21 -13.07 4.73 -9.30
CA LEU A 21 -14.38 4.31 -8.81
C LEU A 21 -14.79 2.95 -9.38
N ALA A 22 -14.42 2.67 -10.62
CA ALA A 22 -14.64 1.37 -11.27
C ALA A 22 -13.64 0.29 -10.85
N ASP A 23 -12.56 0.66 -10.15
CA ASP A 23 -11.51 -0.27 -9.73
C ASP A 23 -12.04 -1.23 -8.66
N PRO A 24 -12.01 -2.55 -8.90
CA PRO A 24 -12.43 -3.52 -7.90
C PRO A 24 -11.53 -3.53 -6.66
N GLY A 25 -10.33 -2.97 -6.75
CA GLY A 25 -9.33 -2.91 -5.70
C GLY A 25 -8.66 -4.25 -5.41
N ILE A 26 -7.58 -4.21 -4.65
CA ILE A 26 -6.84 -5.39 -4.22
C ILE A 26 -7.13 -5.62 -2.73
N THR A 27 -7.69 -6.78 -2.41
CA THR A 27 -8.03 -7.12 -1.02
C THR A 27 -6.87 -7.83 -0.35
N GLY A 28 -6.41 -7.29 0.77
CA GLY A 28 -5.23 -7.78 1.48
C GLY A 28 -5.27 -7.45 2.96
N THR A 29 -4.26 -7.90 3.67
CA THR A 29 -3.95 -7.44 5.02
C THR A 29 -2.98 -6.27 4.92
N LEU A 30 -3.43 -5.11 5.32
CA LEU A 30 -2.62 -3.90 5.46
C LEU A 30 -1.91 -3.92 6.81
N SER A 31 -0.59 -3.70 6.77
CA SER A 31 0.24 -3.33 7.91
C SER A 31 0.91 -2.00 7.64
N ILE A 32 0.90 -1.11 8.62
CA ILE A 32 1.62 0.17 8.63
C ILE A 32 2.53 0.13 9.84
N GLY A 33 3.81 0.41 9.65
CA GLY A 33 4.80 0.38 10.72
C GLY A 33 6.22 0.43 10.18
N ASP A 34 7.17 0.35 11.11
CA ASP A 34 8.58 0.41 10.76
C ASP A 34 9.06 -0.94 10.25
N ILE A 35 9.69 -0.95 9.08
CA ILE A 35 10.39 -2.12 8.56
C ILE A 35 11.78 -2.16 9.24
N PRO A 36 12.17 -3.31 9.83
CA PRO A 36 13.43 -3.42 10.55
C PRO A 36 14.66 -3.14 9.66
N ILE A 37 15.72 -2.67 10.33
CA ILE A 37 16.95 -2.15 9.75
C ILE A 37 17.64 -3.20 8.87
N GLY A 38 17.97 -2.81 7.64
CA GLY A 38 18.60 -3.66 6.61
C GLY A 38 18.64 -3.02 5.21
N THR A 39 17.98 -1.88 5.04
CA THR A 39 18.03 -1.05 3.82
C THR A 39 19.15 0.01 3.93
N ALA A 40 19.60 0.53 2.78
CA ALA A 40 20.81 1.36 2.63
C ALA A 40 20.90 2.59 3.56
N GLU A 41 19.78 3.06 4.11
CA GLU A 41 19.72 4.29 4.91
C GLU A 41 19.96 4.09 6.42
N LYS A 42 20.19 2.86 6.90
CA LYS A 42 20.48 2.52 8.32
C LYS A 42 19.46 3.04 9.35
N ARG A 43 18.28 3.50 8.91
CA ARG A 43 17.15 3.93 9.74
C ARG A 43 15.96 2.99 9.53
N PRO A 44 15.10 2.79 10.54
CA PRO A 44 13.80 2.17 10.33
C PRO A 44 13.03 2.97 9.28
N LEU A 45 12.56 2.32 8.22
CA LEU A 45 11.72 2.96 7.21
C LEU A 45 10.26 2.70 7.55
N HIS A 46 9.50 3.78 7.76
CA HIS A 46 8.08 3.68 8.03
C HIS A 46 7.35 3.36 6.72
N ALA A 47 6.63 2.24 6.68
CA ALA A 47 6.03 1.77 5.43
C ALA A 47 4.64 1.18 5.61
N ALA A 48 3.84 1.30 4.55
CA ALA A 48 2.60 0.55 4.39
C ALA A 48 2.83 -0.61 3.41
N GLN A 49 2.42 -1.80 3.84
CA GLN A 49 2.52 -3.02 3.06
C GLN A 49 1.15 -3.68 2.99
N LEU A 50 0.74 -4.04 1.76
CA LEU A 50 -0.42 -4.88 1.53
C LEU A 50 0.06 -6.30 1.23
N TRP A 51 -0.37 -7.27 2.02
CA TRP A 51 0.07 -8.66 1.88
C TRP A 51 -1.07 -9.63 2.14
N GLU A 52 -0.89 -10.88 1.74
CA GLU A 52 -1.72 -11.99 2.15
C GLU A 52 -0.89 -13.11 2.77
N ARG A 53 -1.54 -13.95 3.56
CA ARG A 53 -0.90 -15.14 4.12
C ARG A 53 -0.77 -16.18 3.02
N TRP A 54 0.44 -16.67 2.79
CA TRP A 54 0.73 -17.75 1.86
C TRP A 54 1.11 -19.00 2.68
N GLY A 55 0.20 -19.98 2.74
CA GLY A 55 0.36 -21.15 3.59
C GLY A 55 0.32 -20.82 5.09
N THR A 56 1.13 -21.51 5.89
CA THR A 56 1.12 -21.39 7.36
C THR A 56 1.95 -20.22 7.87
N SER A 57 3.08 -19.90 7.24
CA SER A 57 4.04 -18.94 7.81
C SER A 57 4.49 -17.82 6.88
N ALA A 58 4.30 -17.97 5.56
CA ALA A 58 4.79 -16.98 4.61
C ALA A 58 3.79 -15.84 4.40
N LYS A 59 4.33 -14.66 4.06
CA LYS A 59 3.56 -13.49 3.62
C LYS A 59 3.93 -13.19 2.18
N ARG A 60 2.93 -13.04 1.32
CA ARG A 60 3.11 -12.61 -0.08
C ARG A 60 2.69 -11.14 -0.19
N GLY A 61 3.59 -10.28 -0.63
CA GLY A 61 3.26 -8.89 -0.96
C GLY A 61 2.32 -8.83 -2.15
N LEU A 62 1.25 -8.03 -2.05
CA LEU A 62 0.24 -7.86 -3.09
C LEU A 62 0.45 -6.56 -3.90
N LEU A 63 1.11 -5.58 -3.28
CA LEU A 63 1.47 -4.31 -3.90
C LEU A 63 2.90 -3.92 -3.50
N PRO A 64 3.62 -3.14 -4.32
CA PRO A 64 4.86 -2.52 -3.91
C PRO A 64 4.65 -1.68 -2.63
N PRO A 65 5.53 -1.76 -1.62
CA PRO A 65 5.39 -0.98 -0.39
C PRO A 65 5.33 0.53 -0.66
N LEU A 66 4.53 1.24 0.14
CA LEU A 66 4.66 2.70 0.28
C LEU A 66 5.67 2.98 1.38
N PHE A 67 6.82 3.55 1.04
CA PHE A 67 7.81 4.04 1.99
C PHE A 67 7.51 5.47 2.42
N ASP A 68 8.03 5.86 3.59
CA ASP A 68 7.75 7.13 4.26
C ASP A 68 6.25 7.44 4.30
N VAL A 69 5.46 6.41 4.60
CA VAL A 69 4.00 6.49 4.49
C VAL A 69 3.42 7.47 5.52
N GLN A 70 2.45 8.25 5.08
CA GLN A 70 1.68 9.16 5.91
C GLN A 70 0.19 8.86 5.74
N VAL A 71 -0.55 8.92 6.84
CA VAL A 71 -2.01 8.89 6.82
C VAL A 71 -2.49 10.31 6.59
N LEU A 72 -2.96 10.61 5.37
CA LEU A 72 -3.45 11.95 5.03
C LEU A 72 -4.87 12.19 5.52
N ARG A 73 -5.70 11.14 5.56
CA ARG A 73 -7.09 11.23 6.00
C ARG A 73 -7.60 9.93 6.60
N ILE A 74 -8.37 10.05 7.67
CA ILE A 74 -9.15 8.97 8.27
C ILE A 74 -10.62 9.33 8.14
N THR A 75 -11.43 8.40 7.65
CA THR A 75 -12.89 8.53 7.59
C THR A 75 -13.53 7.22 8.04
N PRO A 76 -14.84 7.20 8.36
CA PRO A 76 -15.55 5.95 8.62
C PRO A 76 -15.48 4.95 7.46
N ARG A 77 -15.26 5.41 6.23
CA ARG A 77 -15.18 4.57 5.02
C ARG A 77 -13.77 4.06 4.72
N GLY A 78 -12.75 4.55 5.43
CA GLY A 78 -11.36 4.13 5.22
C GLY A 78 -10.32 5.22 5.36
N LEU A 79 -9.12 4.87 4.94
CA LEU A 79 -7.88 5.62 5.12
C LEU A 79 -7.32 6.06 3.77
N LEU A 80 -6.93 7.33 3.67
CA LEU A 80 -6.10 7.82 2.57
C LEU A 80 -4.64 7.81 3.01
N LEU A 81 -3.84 6.99 2.36
CA LEU A 81 -2.41 6.87 2.59
C LEU A 81 -1.65 7.51 1.44
N ARG A 82 -0.51 8.13 1.74
CA ARG A 82 0.46 8.61 0.74
C ARG A 82 1.85 8.20 1.15
N GLY A 83 2.67 7.81 0.18
CA GLY A 83 4.09 7.53 0.38
C GLY A 83 4.81 7.46 -0.95
N PHE A 84 5.98 6.83 -0.96
CA PHE A 84 6.78 6.63 -2.17
C PHE A 84 6.86 5.14 -2.52
N GLN A 85 6.57 4.82 -3.79
CA GLN A 85 6.94 3.52 -4.34
C GLN A 85 8.26 3.65 -5.09
N VAL A 86 9.12 2.66 -4.90
CA VAL A 86 10.38 2.54 -5.62
C VAL A 86 10.16 1.69 -6.86
N ASP A 87 10.47 2.22 -8.03
CA ASP A 87 10.51 1.50 -9.29
C ASP A 87 11.96 1.14 -9.63
N SER A 88 12.27 -0.16 -9.55
CA SER A 88 13.58 -0.73 -9.86
C SER A 88 13.58 -1.49 -11.18
N ARG A 89 12.55 -1.32 -12.04
CA ARG A 89 12.46 -2.03 -13.33
C ARG A 89 13.52 -1.54 -14.32
N SER A 90 14.04 -0.33 -14.16
CA SER A 90 15.19 0.16 -14.88
C SER A 90 16.47 -0.15 -14.08
N PRO A 91 17.43 -0.93 -14.63
CA PRO A 91 18.70 -1.22 -13.97
C PRO A 91 19.58 0.02 -13.76
N GLU A 92 19.37 1.07 -14.55
CA GLU A 92 20.24 2.25 -14.60
C GLU A 92 19.74 3.40 -13.73
N ALA A 93 18.47 3.36 -13.29
CA ALA A 93 17.89 4.39 -12.45
C ALA A 93 16.79 3.82 -11.54
N ILE A 94 16.99 3.95 -10.23
CA ILE A 94 15.93 3.73 -9.24
C ILE A 94 15.05 4.99 -9.23
N ALA A 95 13.85 4.89 -9.78
CA ALA A 95 12.88 5.98 -9.73
C ALA A 95 12.02 5.87 -8.46
N GLN A 96 11.71 7.01 -7.85
CA GLN A 96 10.77 7.07 -6.73
C GLN A 96 9.56 7.89 -7.16
N HIS A 97 8.38 7.32 -6.96
CA HIS A 97 7.13 7.95 -7.34
C HIS A 97 6.26 8.15 -6.11
N ALA A 98 5.74 9.37 -5.94
CA ALA A 98 4.68 9.62 -4.97
C ALA A 98 3.42 8.84 -5.36
N GLN A 99 2.83 8.17 -4.38
CA GLN A 99 1.73 7.25 -4.60
C GLN A 99 0.70 7.39 -3.51
N GLU A 100 -0.56 7.11 -3.86
CA GLU A 100 -1.67 7.19 -2.93
C GLU A 100 -2.54 5.95 -2.96
N TRP A 101 -2.91 5.48 -1.78
CA TRP A 101 -3.81 4.35 -1.59
C TRP A 101 -5.06 4.80 -0.85
N TRP A 102 -6.22 4.45 -1.40
CA TRP A 102 -7.47 4.46 -0.65
C TRP A 102 -7.72 3.07 -0.06
N ALA A 103 -7.51 2.93 1.23
CA ALA A 103 -7.68 1.67 1.95
C ALA A 103 -9.03 1.62 2.65
N VAL A 104 -9.94 0.82 2.11
CA VAL A 104 -11.29 0.60 2.63
C VAL A 104 -11.28 -0.63 3.54
N PRO A 105 -11.66 -0.53 4.82
CA PRO A 105 -11.84 -1.70 5.67
C PRO A 105 -12.82 -2.70 5.02
N VAL A 106 -12.48 -3.98 5.08
CA VAL A 106 -13.43 -5.03 4.73
C VAL A 106 -13.82 -5.75 6.01
N ASP A 107 -15.12 -5.99 6.19
CA ASP A 107 -15.61 -6.75 7.32
C ASP A 107 -15.00 -8.16 7.31
N LYS A 108 -14.73 -8.71 8.50
CA LYS A 108 -14.36 -10.11 8.61
C LYS A 108 -15.55 -10.95 8.11
N PRO A 109 -15.36 -11.93 7.22
CA PRO A 109 -16.38 -12.95 7.03
C PRO A 109 -16.54 -13.70 8.36
N GLY A 110 -17.72 -13.62 8.97
CA GLY A 110 -18.05 -14.35 10.21
C GLY A 110 -18.65 -13.52 11.36
N GLY A 111 -19.19 -12.33 11.11
CA GLY A 111 -20.04 -11.63 12.08
C GLY A 111 -21.53 -11.84 11.80
N ALA A 112 -22.03 -13.05 12.03
CA ALA A 112 -23.46 -13.37 12.12
C ALA A 112 -23.64 -14.47 13.18
#